data_AF-A0A517T7T6-F1
#
_entry.id   AF-A0A517T7T6-F1
#
_cell.length_a   1.000
_cell.length_b   1.000
_cell.length_c   1.000
_cell.angle_alpha   90.00
_cell.angle_beta   90.00
_cell.angle_gamma   90.00
#
_symmetry.space_group_name_H-M   'P 1'
#
loop_
_entity.id
_entity.type
_entity.pdbx_description
1 polymer ?
#
loop_
_entity_poly.entity_id
_entity_poly.type
_entity_poly.pdbx_seq_one_letter_code
_entity_poly.pdbx_strand_id
1 'polypeptide(L)'
;MDLTPEQEKIGKDNFNQSVGQSRREFLAGVGAAGAGLGAAYFGYEKVMGDRVRVGFIGTGDEGSILMTEHPEDYMEVVAIADFRPNNRKRAFFGDGNEHRVGLNKKLGESVTKDIRVFNDHNELIKAKDELGLEAVVIATPLVSHAPIAIDCLNAGLHVLCEKLMAKSITQCKEMIAVARKNNKLLAVGHQRHYSVLYDNANQLVQQGLLGDIKFIRAQWHRNNSFPFRDSWVNDLDHPKFAADVKELNARQDEIAKLGFSDAEHFINWRIYNATGGGLMAELGSHQMDAASIFLGKVHPLAVQGYGGKNFYGVKGVGPKDKWEDGREIDDHIYVTLEFPGPHYEEDKNDICIVTYSSISTNRFEPYGESVYGSRGTLLMKTEKDALLYKEASPLSGGGPDQRLWVVDNSTAGGPALEAYETTTPAAAAARQATGDKVSRGYREEMEHFSYAVRNFGPNYYPDGKEISPKEGGLRCNGVVAMADAVMALTANLAMKHKTRIEFRDEWFDPENPATPEEDVPKMAGSLA
;
A
#
# COMPACT_ATOMS: atom_id res chain seq x y z
N MET A 1 16.17 14.42 4.94
CA MET A 1 17.62 14.52 5.02
C MET A 1 18.13 14.90 3.65
N ASP A 2 18.86 16.01 3.56
CA ASP A 2 19.65 16.35 2.37
C ASP A 2 20.94 15.53 2.43
N LEU A 3 20.97 14.44 1.65
CA LEU A 3 22.15 13.60 1.49
C LEU A 3 22.92 14.05 0.24
N THR A 4 24.24 14.12 0.32
CA THR A 4 25.05 14.34 -0.89
C THR A 4 24.96 13.11 -1.82
N PRO A 5 25.21 13.26 -3.13
CA PRO A 5 25.25 12.11 -4.05
C PRO A 5 26.19 10.98 -3.58
N GLU A 6 27.30 11.34 -2.94
CA GLU A 6 28.27 10.40 -2.36
C GLU A 6 27.66 9.64 -1.17
N GLN A 7 27.00 10.35 -0.25
CA GLN A 7 26.31 9.74 0.89
C GLN A 7 25.16 8.82 0.43
N GLU A 8 24.43 9.21 -0.62
CA GLU A 8 23.41 8.36 -1.22
C GLU A 8 24.01 7.08 -1.82
N LYS A 9 25.12 7.21 -2.56
CA LYS A 9 25.84 6.07 -3.12
C LYS A 9 26.34 5.12 -2.02
N ILE A 10 26.94 5.65 -0.96
CA ILE A 10 27.39 4.86 0.21
C ILE A 10 26.23 4.08 0.82
N GLY A 11 25.09 4.75 1.06
CA GLY A 11 23.90 4.11 1.61
C GLY A 11 23.39 2.96 0.73
N LYS A 12 23.35 3.16 -0.60
CA LYS A 12 22.95 2.12 -1.56
C LYS A 12 23.95 0.96 -1.59
N ASP A 13 25.25 1.26 -1.60
CA ASP A 13 26.32 0.25 -1.62
C ASP A 13 26.27 -0.62 -0.34
N ASN A 14 26.05 0.00 0.83
CA ASN A 14 25.89 -0.70 2.11
C ASN A 14 24.67 -1.63 2.14
N PHE A 15 23.53 -1.14 1.62
CA PHE A 15 22.30 -1.93 1.53
C PHE A 15 22.52 -3.15 0.62
N ASN A 16 23.00 -2.92 -0.60
CA ASN A 16 23.26 -3.99 -1.57
C ASN A 16 24.28 -5.01 -1.07
N GLN A 17 25.34 -4.57 -0.38
CA GLN A 17 26.31 -5.48 0.23
C GLN A 17 25.66 -6.36 1.30
N SER A 18 24.84 -5.79 2.18
CA SER A 18 24.19 -6.51 3.27
C SER A 18 23.14 -7.50 2.73
N VAL A 19 22.34 -7.10 1.73
CA VAL A 19 21.39 -7.98 1.04
C VAL A 19 22.12 -9.07 0.24
N GLY A 20 23.25 -8.76 -0.41
CA GLY A 20 24.02 -9.75 -1.15
C GLY A 20 24.60 -10.86 -0.27
N GLN A 21 24.94 -10.55 0.99
CA GLN A 21 25.33 -11.54 1.99
C GLN A 21 24.15 -12.41 2.42
N SER A 22 23.02 -11.81 2.80
CA SER A 22 21.82 -12.56 3.21
C SER A 22 21.28 -13.45 2.08
N ARG A 23 21.29 -12.97 0.84
CA ARG A 23 20.86 -13.75 -0.34
C ARG A 23 21.76 -14.95 -0.64
N ARG A 24 23.06 -14.88 -0.36
CA ARG A 24 23.97 -16.02 -0.55
C ARG A 24 23.64 -17.14 0.44
N GLU A 25 23.30 -16.78 1.67
CA GLU A 25 22.84 -17.71 2.69
C GLU A 25 21.46 -18.28 2.33
N PHE A 26 20.54 -17.44 1.84
CA PHE A 26 19.22 -17.85 1.37
C PHE A 26 19.27 -18.83 0.19
N LEU A 27 20.02 -18.50 -0.88
CA LEU A 27 20.17 -19.34 -2.07
C LEU A 27 20.97 -20.62 -1.80
N ALA A 28 21.79 -20.67 -0.75
CA ALA A 28 22.42 -21.92 -0.32
C ALA A 28 21.40 -22.91 0.30
N GLY A 29 20.25 -22.42 0.77
CA GLY A 29 19.16 -23.23 1.34
C GLY A 29 18.04 -23.57 0.34
N VAL A 30 17.79 -22.73 -0.66
CA VAL A 30 16.71 -22.92 -1.63
C VAL A 30 17.24 -23.59 -2.90
N GLY A 31 16.94 -24.89 -3.07
CA GLY A 31 17.23 -25.61 -4.31
C GLY A 31 16.59 -24.91 -5.52
N ALA A 32 17.32 -24.85 -6.64
CA ALA A 32 16.91 -24.18 -7.87
C ALA A 32 15.66 -24.82 -8.51
N ALA A 33 14.47 -24.51 -8.00
CA ALA A 33 13.19 -24.83 -8.62
C ALA A 33 12.70 -23.59 -9.38
N GLY A 34 12.36 -23.76 -10.66
CA GLY A 34 12.03 -22.69 -11.62
C GLY A 34 10.72 -21.94 -11.38
N ALA A 35 10.48 -21.49 -10.16
CA ALA A 35 9.36 -20.62 -9.80
C ALA A 35 9.68 -19.15 -10.14
N GLY A 36 8.65 -18.33 -10.36
CA GLY A 36 8.80 -16.88 -10.62
C GLY A 36 9.44 -16.15 -9.44
N LEU A 37 9.91 -14.91 -9.65
CA LEU A 37 10.61 -14.12 -8.63
C LEU A 37 9.79 -13.97 -7.34
N GLY A 38 8.48 -13.74 -7.44
CA GLY A 38 7.59 -13.66 -6.28
C GLY A 38 7.49 -14.97 -5.52
N ALA A 39 7.31 -16.10 -6.21
CA ALA A 39 7.24 -17.43 -5.63
C ALA A 39 8.51 -17.79 -4.82
N ALA A 40 9.68 -17.56 -5.42
CA ALA A 40 10.96 -17.82 -4.76
C ALA A 40 11.15 -17.02 -3.47
N TYR A 41 10.52 -15.85 -3.38
CA TYR A 41 10.80 -14.88 -2.34
C TYR A 41 9.72 -14.84 -1.26
N PHE A 42 8.47 -15.13 -1.63
CA PHE A 42 7.33 -15.17 -0.71
C PHE A 42 6.88 -16.58 -0.34
N GLY A 43 7.62 -17.61 -0.79
CA GLY A 43 7.48 -18.98 -0.30
C GLY A 43 6.25 -19.73 -0.82
N TYR A 44 5.66 -19.28 -1.93
CA TYR A 44 4.59 -20.00 -2.63
C TYR A 44 5.14 -20.73 -3.86
N GLU A 45 4.46 -21.77 -4.32
CA GLU A 45 4.86 -22.50 -5.53
C GLU A 45 4.27 -21.87 -6.79
N LYS A 46 4.87 -22.13 -7.95
CA LYS A 46 4.23 -21.75 -9.22
C LYS A 46 2.87 -22.44 -9.33
N VAL A 47 1.84 -21.71 -9.76
CA VAL A 47 0.52 -22.31 -10.02
C VAL A 47 0.67 -23.42 -11.06
N MET A 48 0.27 -24.64 -10.67
CA MET A 48 0.13 -25.80 -11.55
C MET A 48 -1.35 -25.99 -11.84
N GLY A 49 -1.81 -25.60 -13.03
CA GLY A 49 -3.22 -25.69 -13.43
C GLY A 49 -3.67 -24.52 -14.31
N ASP A 50 -4.99 -24.40 -14.53
CA ASP A 50 -5.58 -23.31 -15.31
C ASP A 50 -5.44 -21.96 -14.60
N ARG A 51 -5.31 -20.88 -15.37
CA ARG A 51 -5.28 -19.50 -14.84
C ARG A 51 -6.59 -19.17 -14.13
N VAL A 52 -6.53 -18.34 -13.10
CA VAL A 52 -7.74 -17.84 -12.42
C VAL A 52 -8.47 -16.88 -13.35
N ARG A 53 -9.75 -17.13 -13.62
CA ARG A 53 -10.59 -16.24 -14.43
C ARG A 53 -11.08 -15.08 -13.57
N VAL A 54 -10.62 -13.87 -13.88
CA VAL A 54 -10.76 -12.68 -13.04
C VAL A 54 -11.52 -11.56 -13.76
N GLY A 55 -12.36 -10.87 -13.00
CA GLY A 55 -13.00 -9.62 -13.38
C GLY A 55 -12.40 -8.42 -12.65
N PHE A 56 -12.16 -7.30 -13.35
CA PHE A 56 -11.71 -6.06 -12.71
C PHE A 56 -12.88 -5.10 -12.51
N ILE A 57 -13.15 -4.69 -11.28
CA ILE A 57 -14.21 -3.75 -10.90
C ILE A 57 -13.56 -2.44 -10.48
N GLY A 58 -13.83 -1.36 -11.20
CA GLY A 58 -13.11 -0.09 -11.05
C GLY A 58 -11.86 -0.08 -11.94
N THR A 59 -11.97 0.57 -13.09
CA THR A 59 -10.90 0.75 -14.09
C THR A 59 -10.36 2.19 -14.04
N GLY A 60 -10.28 2.68 -12.80
CA GLY A 60 -9.67 3.94 -12.38
C GLY A 60 -8.17 4.02 -12.69
N ASP A 61 -7.49 5.01 -12.11
CA ASP A 61 -6.03 5.13 -12.22
C ASP A 61 -5.36 3.87 -11.66
N GLU A 62 -5.76 3.45 -10.45
CA GLU A 62 -5.21 2.26 -9.79
C GLU A 62 -5.61 0.97 -10.51
N GLY A 63 -6.90 0.80 -10.85
CA GLY A 63 -7.35 -0.37 -11.61
C GLY A 63 -6.62 -0.55 -12.94
N SER A 64 -6.26 0.56 -13.62
CA SER A 64 -5.46 0.51 -14.84
C SER A 64 -4.00 0.10 -14.59
N ILE A 65 -3.43 0.44 -13.43
CA ILE A 65 -2.11 -0.04 -12.99
C ILE A 65 -2.19 -1.54 -12.71
N LEU A 66 -3.18 -2.00 -11.94
CA LEU A 66 -3.37 -3.42 -11.63
C LEU A 66 -3.58 -4.25 -12.91
N MET A 67 -4.38 -3.79 -13.86
CA MET A 67 -4.51 -4.43 -15.17
C MET A 67 -3.19 -4.41 -15.97
N THR A 68 -2.35 -3.39 -15.82
CA THR A 68 -1.03 -3.35 -16.46
C THR A 68 -0.06 -4.34 -15.79
N GLU A 69 -0.16 -4.54 -14.49
CA GLU A 69 0.73 -5.41 -13.70
C GLU A 69 0.21 -6.86 -13.56
N HIS A 70 -1.02 -7.16 -14.01
CA HIS A 70 -1.61 -8.50 -13.80
C HIS A 70 -0.72 -9.63 -14.36
N PRO A 71 -0.53 -10.73 -13.62
CA PRO A 71 0.33 -11.82 -14.06
C PRO A 71 -0.40 -12.74 -15.05
N GLU A 72 -0.06 -12.65 -16.34
CA GLU A 72 -0.70 -13.41 -17.43
C GLU A 72 -0.62 -14.94 -17.29
N ASP A 73 0.40 -15.43 -16.57
CA ASP A 73 0.58 -16.86 -16.29
C ASP A 73 -0.33 -17.37 -15.15
N TYR A 74 -0.95 -16.47 -14.37
CA TYR A 74 -1.73 -16.79 -13.16
C TYR A 74 -3.17 -16.28 -13.24
N MET A 75 -3.42 -15.23 -14.02
CA MET A 75 -4.71 -14.57 -14.16
C MET A 75 -5.10 -14.44 -15.64
N GLU A 76 -6.34 -14.82 -15.93
CA GLU A 76 -7.02 -14.53 -17.18
C GLU A 76 -8.07 -13.46 -16.93
N VAL A 77 -7.88 -12.27 -17.53
CA VAL A 77 -8.87 -11.20 -17.46
C VAL A 77 -10.02 -11.54 -18.41
N VAL A 78 -11.21 -11.83 -17.87
CA VAL A 78 -12.40 -12.19 -18.67
C VAL A 78 -13.45 -11.08 -18.72
N ALA A 79 -13.39 -10.14 -17.77
CA ALA A 79 -14.34 -9.04 -17.68
C ALA A 79 -13.76 -7.78 -17.03
N ILE A 80 -14.30 -6.63 -17.38
CA ILE A 80 -14.15 -5.39 -16.64
C ILE A 80 -15.53 -4.78 -16.32
N ALA A 81 -15.62 -4.04 -15.21
CA ALA A 81 -16.81 -3.29 -14.81
C ALA A 81 -16.42 -1.91 -14.27
N ASP A 82 -17.08 -0.86 -14.76
CA ASP A 82 -16.90 0.50 -14.24
C ASP A 82 -18.10 1.35 -14.63
N PHE A 83 -18.60 2.20 -13.72
CA PHE A 83 -19.69 3.13 -14.02
C PHE A 83 -19.31 4.15 -15.09
N ARG A 84 -18.04 4.54 -15.18
CA ARG A 84 -17.59 5.65 -16.03
C ARG A 84 -17.18 5.15 -17.41
N PRO A 85 -17.87 5.55 -18.50
CA PRO A 85 -17.53 5.13 -19.86
C PRO A 85 -16.09 5.43 -20.25
N ASN A 86 -15.50 6.53 -19.78
CA ASN A 86 -14.10 6.84 -20.09
C ASN A 86 -13.12 5.91 -19.40
N ASN A 87 -13.42 5.44 -18.18
CA ASN A 87 -12.59 4.45 -17.50
C ASN A 87 -12.64 3.11 -18.24
N ARG A 88 -13.84 2.66 -18.65
CA ARG A 88 -14.03 1.45 -19.47
C ARG A 88 -13.18 1.51 -20.75
N LYS A 89 -13.12 2.67 -21.42
CA LYS A 89 -12.25 2.87 -22.59
C LYS A 89 -10.76 2.83 -22.20
N ARG A 90 -10.36 3.57 -21.16
CA ARG A 90 -8.97 3.62 -20.70
C ARG A 90 -8.43 2.23 -20.34
N ALA A 91 -9.26 1.35 -19.80
CA ALA A 91 -8.88 -0.03 -19.50
C ALA A 91 -8.23 -0.74 -20.70
N PHE A 92 -8.71 -0.49 -21.93
CA PHE A 92 -8.19 -1.10 -23.15
C PHE A 92 -7.08 -0.29 -23.80
N PHE A 93 -7.23 1.03 -23.86
CA PHE A 93 -6.36 1.90 -24.67
C PHE A 93 -5.23 2.59 -23.88
N GLY A 94 -5.30 2.59 -22.55
CA GLY A 94 -4.41 3.38 -21.70
C GLY A 94 -4.68 4.88 -21.80
N ASP A 95 -3.83 5.67 -21.16
CA ASP A 95 -3.92 7.15 -21.14
C ASP A 95 -2.58 7.85 -21.46
N GLY A 96 -1.62 7.11 -22.04
CA GLY A 96 -0.28 7.61 -22.35
C GLY A 96 0.69 7.56 -21.16
N ASN A 97 0.23 7.17 -19.97
CA ASN A 97 1.11 6.87 -18.84
C ASN A 97 1.79 5.51 -19.02
N GLU A 98 3.09 5.42 -18.73
CA GLU A 98 3.87 4.18 -18.86
C GLU A 98 3.43 3.04 -17.95
N HIS A 99 2.69 3.34 -16.88
CA HIS A 99 2.13 2.37 -15.94
C HIS A 99 0.64 2.06 -16.20
N ARG A 100 0.00 2.73 -17.16
CA ARG A 100 -1.41 2.51 -17.54
C ARG A 100 -1.50 2.36 -19.05
N VAL A 101 -0.89 1.27 -19.53
CA VAL A 101 -0.65 1.05 -20.96
C VAL A 101 -1.88 0.56 -21.73
N GLY A 102 -2.89 0.06 -21.02
CA GLY A 102 -4.10 -0.51 -21.58
C GLY A 102 -3.96 -1.99 -21.96
N LEU A 103 -5.05 -2.75 -21.81
CA LEU A 103 -5.08 -4.18 -22.08
C LEU A 103 -4.76 -4.52 -23.54
N ASN A 104 -5.12 -3.67 -24.52
CA ASN A 104 -4.84 -3.95 -25.94
C ASN A 104 -3.34 -3.97 -26.21
N LYS A 105 -2.60 -3.03 -25.60
CA LYS A 105 -1.14 -2.97 -25.73
C LYS A 105 -0.45 -4.10 -24.98
N LYS A 106 -1.03 -4.56 -23.86
CA LYS A 106 -0.48 -5.63 -23.05
C LYS A 106 -0.73 -7.02 -23.63
N LEU A 107 -1.99 -7.37 -23.88
CA LEU A 107 -2.45 -8.72 -24.24
C LEU A 107 -2.65 -8.92 -25.75
N GLY A 108 -2.71 -7.83 -26.52
CA GLY A 108 -3.06 -7.87 -27.94
C GLY A 108 -4.58 -7.91 -28.18
N GLU A 109 -5.03 -7.24 -29.24
CA GLU A 109 -6.46 -7.10 -29.57
C GLU A 109 -7.17 -8.42 -29.87
N SER A 110 -6.42 -9.44 -30.31
CA SER A 110 -6.97 -10.78 -30.54
C SER A 110 -7.46 -11.44 -29.25
N VAL A 111 -6.90 -11.07 -28.10
CA VAL A 111 -7.29 -11.56 -26.77
C VAL A 111 -8.35 -10.63 -26.18
N THR A 112 -8.14 -9.32 -26.24
CA THR A 112 -9.01 -8.37 -25.53
C THR A 112 -10.40 -8.22 -26.13
N LYS A 113 -10.60 -8.59 -27.41
CA LYS A 113 -11.92 -8.62 -28.05
C LYS A 113 -12.93 -9.52 -27.32
N ASP A 114 -12.45 -10.52 -26.58
CA ASP A 114 -13.28 -11.50 -25.87
C ASP A 114 -13.52 -11.09 -24.40
N ILE A 115 -12.89 -10.01 -23.92
CA ILE A 115 -13.10 -9.46 -22.58
C ILE A 115 -14.44 -8.72 -22.55
N ARG A 116 -15.35 -9.16 -21.69
CA ARG A 116 -16.67 -8.52 -21.55
C ARG A 116 -16.58 -7.23 -20.75
N VAL A 117 -17.37 -6.24 -21.15
CA VAL A 117 -17.43 -4.91 -20.52
C VAL A 117 -18.81 -4.71 -19.90
N PHE A 118 -18.83 -4.38 -18.62
CA PHE A 118 -20.06 -4.13 -17.85
C PHE A 118 -20.11 -2.72 -17.30
N ASN A 119 -21.31 -2.21 -17.05
CA ASN A 119 -21.50 -0.86 -16.54
C ASN A 119 -21.39 -0.80 -15.01
N ASP A 120 -21.52 -1.92 -14.31
CA ASP A 120 -21.31 -2.03 -12.87
C ASP A 120 -20.95 -3.47 -12.44
N HIS A 121 -20.73 -3.66 -11.13
CA HIS A 121 -20.41 -4.96 -10.56
C HIS A 121 -21.58 -5.93 -10.53
N ASN A 122 -22.82 -5.46 -10.42
CA ASN A 122 -24.01 -6.30 -10.39
C ASN A 122 -24.25 -7.00 -11.75
N GLU A 123 -24.09 -6.29 -12.86
CA GLU A 123 -24.13 -6.84 -14.21
C GLU A 123 -23.04 -7.89 -14.42
N LEU A 124 -21.83 -7.62 -13.93
CA LEU A 124 -20.71 -8.58 -13.98
C LEU A 124 -21.02 -9.83 -13.15
N ILE A 125 -21.53 -9.68 -11.93
CA ILE A 125 -21.94 -10.80 -11.05
C ILE A 125 -23.04 -11.63 -11.72
N LYS A 126 -24.03 -11.02 -12.36
CA LYS A 126 -25.09 -11.74 -13.09
C LYS A 126 -24.54 -12.61 -14.22
N ALA A 127 -23.44 -12.18 -14.85
CA ALA A 127 -22.78 -12.92 -15.91
C ALA A 127 -21.71 -13.90 -15.41
N LYS A 128 -21.51 -14.07 -14.09
CA LYS A 128 -20.39 -14.83 -13.53
C LYS A 128 -20.30 -16.27 -14.06
N ASP A 129 -21.43 -16.96 -14.19
CA ASP A 129 -21.46 -18.36 -14.62
C ASP A 129 -21.16 -18.49 -16.12
N GLU A 130 -21.68 -17.58 -16.95
CA GLU A 130 -21.35 -17.50 -18.39
C GLU A 130 -19.86 -17.20 -18.62
N LEU A 131 -19.28 -16.38 -17.75
CA LEU A 131 -17.88 -15.99 -17.80
C LEU A 131 -16.94 -17.04 -17.20
N GLY A 132 -17.46 -18.06 -16.50
CA GLY A 132 -16.64 -18.92 -15.64
C GLY A 132 -15.83 -18.10 -14.63
N LEU A 133 -16.39 -17.01 -14.12
CA LEU A 133 -15.71 -16.05 -13.26
C LEU A 133 -15.47 -16.65 -11.86
N GLU A 134 -14.23 -16.59 -11.39
CA GLU A 134 -13.82 -17.22 -10.13
C GLU A 134 -13.45 -16.18 -9.06
N ALA A 135 -12.89 -15.04 -9.49
CA ALA A 135 -12.42 -14.00 -8.61
C ALA A 135 -12.61 -12.60 -9.20
N VAL A 136 -12.53 -11.58 -8.35
CA VAL A 136 -12.54 -10.17 -8.76
C VAL A 136 -11.41 -9.40 -8.12
N VAL A 137 -10.91 -8.41 -8.84
CA VAL A 137 -10.03 -7.35 -8.33
C VAL A 137 -10.83 -6.06 -8.26
N ILE A 138 -10.94 -5.46 -7.08
CA ILE A 138 -11.75 -4.27 -6.82
C ILE A 138 -10.82 -3.07 -6.60
N ALA A 139 -10.94 -2.04 -7.43
CA ALA A 139 -10.18 -0.78 -7.36
C ALA A 139 -11.12 0.43 -7.54
N THR A 140 -12.17 0.48 -6.73
CA THR A 140 -13.22 1.51 -6.73
C THR A 140 -12.94 2.59 -5.67
N PRO A 141 -13.78 3.63 -5.52
CA PRO A 141 -13.64 4.56 -4.40
C PRO A 141 -13.87 3.88 -3.03
N LEU A 142 -13.21 4.37 -1.98
CA LEU A 142 -13.18 3.75 -0.65
C LEU A 142 -14.56 3.39 -0.09
N VAL A 143 -15.54 4.31 -0.16
CA VAL A 143 -16.90 4.06 0.36
C VAL A 143 -17.60 2.85 -0.28
N SER A 144 -17.21 2.50 -1.50
CA SER A 144 -17.80 1.40 -2.27
C SER A 144 -17.07 0.07 -2.14
N HIS A 145 -15.91 0.01 -1.47
CA HIS A 145 -15.14 -1.22 -1.30
C HIS A 145 -15.96 -2.32 -0.63
N ALA A 146 -16.46 -2.05 0.59
CA ALA A 146 -17.21 -3.02 1.37
C ALA A 146 -18.48 -3.54 0.68
N PRO A 147 -19.42 -2.69 0.19
CA PRO A 147 -20.63 -3.21 -0.46
C PRO A 147 -20.31 -4.06 -1.70
N ILE A 148 -19.37 -3.63 -2.55
CA ILE A 148 -19.00 -4.39 -3.75
C ILE A 148 -18.32 -5.71 -3.37
N ALA A 149 -17.40 -5.70 -2.42
CA ALA A 149 -16.71 -6.90 -1.96
C ALA A 149 -17.69 -7.91 -1.34
N ILE A 150 -18.61 -7.45 -0.49
CA ILE A 150 -19.64 -8.29 0.13
C ILE A 150 -20.56 -8.90 -0.94
N ASP A 151 -20.99 -8.12 -1.94
CA ASP A 151 -21.80 -8.64 -3.06
C ASP A 151 -21.05 -9.75 -3.81
N CYS A 152 -19.75 -9.55 -4.10
CA CYS A 152 -18.92 -10.53 -4.81
C CYS A 152 -18.68 -11.81 -3.97
N LEU A 153 -18.38 -11.67 -2.68
CA LEU A 153 -18.18 -12.81 -1.77
C LEU A 153 -19.46 -13.64 -1.63
N ASN A 154 -20.62 -12.98 -1.48
CA ASN A 154 -21.93 -13.64 -1.46
C ASN A 154 -22.28 -14.32 -2.78
N ALA A 155 -21.80 -13.80 -3.91
CA ALA A 155 -21.91 -14.45 -5.21
C ALA A 155 -20.97 -15.66 -5.40
N GLY A 156 -20.14 -15.97 -4.40
CA GLY A 156 -19.20 -17.08 -4.40
C GLY A 156 -17.88 -16.77 -5.12
N LEU A 157 -17.53 -15.50 -5.29
CA LEU A 157 -16.29 -15.05 -5.91
C LEU A 157 -15.21 -14.80 -4.86
N HIS A 158 -13.96 -15.12 -5.19
CA HIS A 158 -12.80 -14.66 -4.40
C HIS A 158 -12.55 -13.17 -4.63
N VAL A 159 -12.07 -12.45 -3.62
CA VAL A 159 -11.91 -10.99 -3.70
C VAL A 159 -10.47 -10.58 -3.37
N LEU A 160 -9.87 -9.80 -4.26
CA LEU A 160 -8.74 -8.91 -3.98
C LEU A 160 -9.24 -7.47 -4.04
N CYS A 161 -9.29 -6.77 -2.90
CA CYS A 161 -9.79 -5.41 -2.81
C CYS A 161 -8.66 -4.42 -2.54
N GLU A 162 -8.61 -3.30 -3.26
CA GLU A 162 -7.65 -2.24 -2.97
C GLU A 162 -7.75 -1.71 -1.54
N LYS A 163 -6.67 -1.09 -1.08
CA LYS A 163 -6.62 -0.45 0.23
C LYS A 163 -7.20 0.98 0.18
N LEU A 164 -7.65 1.57 1.28
CA LEU A 164 -7.90 0.94 2.58
C LEU A 164 -9.06 -0.07 2.46
N MET A 165 -9.04 -1.14 3.26
CA MET A 165 -9.99 -2.24 3.16
C MET A 165 -11.46 -1.78 3.11
N ALA A 166 -11.85 -0.87 4.02
CA ALA A 166 -13.16 -0.24 4.03
C ALA A 166 -13.11 1.14 4.72
N LYS A 167 -14.24 1.84 4.70
CA LYS A 167 -14.38 3.19 5.30
C LYS A 167 -14.56 3.16 6.83
N SER A 168 -14.92 2.00 7.39
CA SER A 168 -15.10 1.81 8.83
C SER A 168 -14.61 0.43 9.28
N ILE A 169 -14.32 0.28 10.58
CA ILE A 169 -13.92 -1.00 11.16
C ILE A 169 -15.09 -1.96 11.19
N THR A 170 -16.31 -1.46 11.43
CA THR A 170 -17.54 -2.27 11.30
C THR A 170 -17.63 -2.93 9.92
N GLN A 171 -17.36 -2.18 8.85
CA GLN A 171 -17.37 -2.73 7.49
C GLN A 171 -16.22 -3.72 7.24
N CYS A 172 -15.03 -3.47 7.79
CA CYS A 172 -13.92 -4.42 7.70
C CYS A 172 -14.30 -5.77 8.33
N LYS A 173 -14.89 -5.74 9.53
CA LYS A 173 -15.38 -6.93 10.25
C LYS A 173 -16.47 -7.66 9.46
N GLU A 174 -17.40 -6.92 8.86
CA GLU A 174 -18.45 -7.49 8.00
C GLU A 174 -17.87 -8.21 6.78
N MET A 175 -16.91 -7.60 6.07
CA MET A 175 -16.23 -8.22 4.93
C MET A 175 -15.53 -9.54 5.33
N ILE A 176 -14.84 -9.56 6.48
CA ILE A 176 -14.17 -10.76 7.02
C ILE A 176 -15.20 -11.85 7.34
N ALA A 177 -16.28 -11.49 8.03
CA ALA A 177 -17.33 -12.44 8.41
C ALA A 177 -18.00 -13.07 7.17
N VAL A 178 -18.28 -12.28 6.13
CA VAL A 178 -18.85 -12.77 4.87
C VAL A 178 -17.86 -13.68 4.12
N ALA A 179 -16.58 -13.31 4.11
CA ALA A 179 -15.53 -14.11 3.47
C ALA A 179 -15.38 -15.49 4.14
N ARG A 180 -15.33 -15.52 5.48
CA ARG A 180 -15.31 -16.75 6.29
C ARG A 180 -16.55 -17.59 6.05
N LYS A 181 -17.75 -16.99 6.15
CA LYS A 181 -19.04 -17.67 5.97
C LYS A 181 -19.16 -18.35 4.61
N ASN A 182 -18.73 -17.68 3.55
CA ASN A 182 -18.83 -18.21 2.18
C ASN A 182 -17.60 -19.03 1.75
N ASN A 183 -16.61 -19.20 2.64
CA ASN A 183 -15.33 -19.84 2.35
C ASN A 183 -14.68 -19.26 1.09
N LYS A 184 -14.57 -17.93 1.04
CA LYS A 184 -13.94 -17.19 -0.05
C LYS A 184 -12.78 -16.36 0.47
N LEU A 185 -11.65 -16.47 -0.23
CA LEU A 185 -10.48 -15.62 0.00
C LEU A 185 -10.85 -14.14 -0.08
N LEU A 186 -10.37 -13.38 0.89
CA LEU A 186 -10.41 -11.93 0.95
C LEU A 186 -8.98 -11.40 1.16
N ALA A 187 -8.38 -10.94 0.07
CA ALA A 187 -7.09 -10.26 0.06
C ALA A 187 -7.29 -8.75 -0.03
N VAL A 188 -6.35 -7.98 0.53
CA VAL A 188 -6.35 -6.52 0.43
C VAL A 188 -5.03 -6.02 -0.19
N GLY A 189 -5.14 -5.03 -1.07
CA GLY A 189 -4.07 -4.45 -1.90
C GLY A 189 -3.02 -3.63 -1.13
N HIS A 190 -2.37 -4.23 -0.14
CA HIS A 190 -1.16 -3.68 0.48
C HIS A 190 0.09 -4.31 -0.16
N GLN A 191 0.45 -3.80 -1.33
CA GLN A 191 1.48 -4.37 -2.20
C GLN A 191 2.88 -4.45 -1.57
N ARG A 192 3.14 -3.71 -0.47
CA ARG A 192 4.43 -3.75 0.26
C ARG A 192 4.72 -5.10 0.90
N HIS A 193 3.69 -5.87 1.27
CA HIS A 193 3.86 -7.27 1.71
C HIS A 193 4.48 -8.17 0.64
N TYR A 194 4.45 -7.71 -0.61
CA TYR A 194 4.89 -8.40 -1.82
C TYR A 194 6.04 -7.65 -2.53
N SER A 195 6.63 -6.64 -1.89
CA SER A 195 7.79 -5.94 -2.45
C SER A 195 9.09 -6.63 -2.02
N VAL A 196 9.88 -7.05 -3.02
CA VAL A 196 11.22 -7.60 -2.81
C VAL A 196 12.14 -6.61 -2.07
N LEU A 197 11.95 -5.30 -2.29
CA LEU A 197 12.73 -4.28 -1.60
C LEU A 197 12.41 -4.25 -0.10
N TYR A 198 11.13 -4.23 0.26
CA TYR A 198 10.68 -4.13 1.65
C TYR A 198 10.98 -5.40 2.46
N ASP A 199 10.82 -6.58 1.88
CA ASP A 199 11.16 -7.81 2.59
C ASP A 199 12.67 -7.94 2.81
N ASN A 200 13.53 -7.53 1.86
CA ASN A 200 14.98 -7.52 2.05
C ASN A 200 15.34 -6.56 3.18
N ALA A 201 14.75 -5.37 3.18
CA ALA A 201 14.86 -4.40 4.26
C ALA A 201 14.42 -4.99 5.61
N ASN A 202 13.28 -5.68 5.65
CA ASN A 202 12.77 -6.33 6.85
C ASN A 202 13.67 -7.47 7.33
N GLN A 203 14.26 -8.26 6.43
CA GLN A 203 15.24 -9.28 6.79
C GLN A 203 16.46 -8.68 7.49
N LEU A 204 16.96 -7.53 7.02
CA LEU A 204 18.08 -6.84 7.69
C LEU A 204 17.68 -6.35 9.09
N VAL A 205 16.44 -5.88 9.26
CA VAL A 205 15.89 -5.53 10.58
C VAL A 205 15.84 -6.77 11.48
N GLN A 206 15.27 -7.88 11.00
CA GLN A 206 15.15 -9.13 11.74
C GLN A 206 16.50 -9.76 12.12
N GLN A 207 17.53 -9.55 11.30
CA GLN A 207 18.91 -9.96 11.59
C GLN A 207 19.58 -9.08 12.67
N GLY A 208 18.89 -8.05 13.18
CA GLY A 208 19.39 -7.15 14.21
C GLY A 208 20.39 -6.13 13.68
N LEU A 209 20.45 -5.91 12.36
CA LEU A 209 21.44 -5.02 11.73
C LEU A 209 21.26 -3.56 12.17
N LEU A 210 20.02 -3.15 12.42
CA LEU A 210 19.68 -1.82 12.95
C LEU A 210 19.71 -1.78 14.49
N GLY A 211 19.89 -2.91 15.17
CA GLY A 211 19.68 -3.00 16.61
C GLY A 211 18.20 -2.83 16.97
N ASP A 212 17.92 -2.15 18.07
CA ASP A 212 16.57 -1.94 18.59
C ASP A 212 15.93 -0.76 17.86
N ILE A 213 14.85 -0.99 17.12
CA ILE A 213 14.09 0.08 16.48
C ILE A 213 13.37 0.89 17.54
N LYS A 214 13.62 2.21 17.56
CA LYS A 214 13.00 3.15 18.52
C LYS A 214 12.21 4.25 17.85
N PHE A 215 12.44 4.49 16.57
CA PHE A 215 11.74 5.53 15.84
C PHE A 215 11.56 5.16 14.36
N ILE A 216 10.37 5.38 13.83
CA ILE A 216 10.10 5.37 12.40
C ILE A 216 9.50 6.73 12.04
N ARG A 217 10.11 7.38 11.04
CA ARG A 217 9.55 8.59 10.42
C ARG A 217 9.02 8.22 9.05
N ALA A 218 7.73 8.36 8.85
CA ALA A 218 7.06 8.07 7.60
C ALA A 218 6.43 9.35 7.03
N GLN A 219 6.32 9.43 5.70
CA GLN A 219 5.72 10.60 5.09
C GLN A 219 5.13 10.31 3.71
N TRP A 220 4.16 11.14 3.29
CA TRP A 220 3.73 11.24 1.89
C TRP A 220 3.34 12.67 1.54
N HIS A 221 4.30 13.47 1.06
CA HIS A 221 4.08 14.89 0.80
C HIS A 221 3.75 15.17 -0.68
N ARG A 222 2.99 16.23 -0.95
CA ARG A 222 2.63 16.72 -2.29
C ARG A 222 2.71 18.24 -2.35
N ASN A 223 2.96 18.76 -3.55
CA ASN A 223 2.88 20.19 -3.82
C ASN A 223 1.77 20.47 -4.85
N ASN A 224 0.65 20.98 -4.35
CA ASN A 224 -0.49 21.48 -5.12
C ASN A 224 -0.61 23.02 -5.01
N SER A 225 0.46 23.73 -4.62
CA SER A 225 0.39 25.16 -4.29
C SER A 225 0.40 26.11 -5.48
N PHE A 226 0.49 25.60 -6.71
CA PHE A 226 0.52 26.42 -7.92
C PHE A 226 -0.90 26.61 -8.49
N PRO A 227 -1.16 27.73 -9.21
CA PRO A 227 -2.46 27.97 -9.83
C PRO A 227 -2.89 26.80 -10.73
N PHE A 228 -4.17 26.43 -10.65
CA PHE A 228 -4.78 25.37 -11.46
C PHE A 228 -4.15 23.98 -11.28
N ARG A 229 -3.35 23.80 -10.22
CA ARG A 229 -2.76 22.52 -9.86
C ARG A 229 -3.49 21.96 -8.66
N ASP A 230 -4.23 20.88 -8.87
CA ASP A 230 -4.76 20.03 -7.82
C ASP A 230 -4.75 18.59 -8.33
N SER A 231 -4.28 17.66 -7.52
CA SER A 231 -4.19 16.25 -7.91
C SER A 231 -5.46 15.46 -7.59
N TRP A 232 -6.36 16.01 -6.78
CA TRP A 232 -7.53 15.31 -6.25
C TRP A 232 -8.86 15.89 -6.74
N VAL A 233 -8.90 17.17 -7.09
CA VAL A 233 -10.09 17.82 -7.65
C VAL A 233 -10.09 17.74 -9.17
N ASN A 234 -11.20 17.27 -9.73
CA ASN A 234 -11.48 17.28 -11.16
C ASN A 234 -12.54 18.34 -11.48
N ASP A 235 -12.31 19.08 -12.56
CA ASP A 235 -13.30 19.98 -13.14
C ASP A 235 -14.31 19.18 -13.97
N LEU A 236 -15.53 19.01 -13.48
CA LEU A 236 -16.60 18.25 -14.15
C LEU A 236 -17.15 18.93 -15.41
N ASP A 237 -16.95 20.25 -15.56
CA ASP A 237 -17.34 20.98 -16.78
C ASP A 237 -16.36 20.72 -17.93
N HIS A 238 -15.17 20.18 -17.62
CA HIS A 238 -14.21 19.81 -18.64
C HIS A 238 -14.80 18.74 -19.59
N PRO A 239 -14.74 18.90 -20.92
CA PRO A 239 -15.38 17.99 -21.89
C PRO A 239 -15.04 16.51 -21.72
N LYS A 240 -13.84 16.23 -21.19
CA LYS A 240 -13.40 14.87 -20.84
C LYS A 240 -14.36 14.12 -19.91
N PHE A 241 -15.10 14.80 -19.02
CA PHE A 241 -16.04 14.16 -18.10
C PHE A 241 -17.49 14.18 -18.57
N ALA A 242 -17.83 14.86 -19.66
CA ALA A 242 -19.23 15.03 -20.09
C ALA A 242 -19.98 13.69 -20.25
N ALA A 243 -19.30 12.66 -20.81
CA ALA A 243 -19.87 11.32 -20.94
C ALA A 243 -20.02 10.61 -19.58
N ASP A 244 -19.06 10.78 -18.68
CA ASP A 244 -19.10 10.19 -17.34
C ASP A 244 -20.22 10.81 -16.50
N VAL A 245 -20.31 12.14 -16.45
CA VAL A 245 -21.35 12.87 -15.72
C VAL A 245 -22.74 12.50 -16.23
N LYS A 246 -22.92 12.42 -17.55
CA LYS A 246 -24.19 12.01 -18.16
C LYS A 246 -24.60 10.59 -17.71
N GLU A 247 -23.66 9.65 -17.73
CA GLU A 247 -23.91 8.26 -17.33
C GLU A 247 -24.24 8.17 -15.84
N LEU A 248 -23.47 8.83 -14.98
CA LEU A 248 -23.66 8.83 -13.52
C LEU A 248 -25.03 9.43 -13.14
N ASN A 249 -25.41 10.55 -13.75
CA ASN A 249 -26.72 11.17 -13.52
C ASN A 249 -27.88 10.28 -13.98
N ALA A 250 -27.71 9.53 -15.07
CA ALA A 250 -28.72 8.59 -15.55
C ALA A 250 -28.89 7.38 -14.61
N ARG A 251 -27.88 7.09 -13.79
CA ARG A 251 -27.80 5.93 -12.88
C ARG A 251 -27.69 6.36 -11.41
N GLN A 252 -28.29 7.50 -11.08
CA GLN A 252 -28.21 8.14 -9.77
C GLN A 252 -28.61 7.20 -8.62
N ASP A 253 -29.69 6.43 -8.78
CA ASP A 253 -30.17 5.50 -7.75
C ASP A 253 -29.18 4.35 -7.49
N GLU A 254 -28.38 4.00 -8.49
CA GLU A 254 -27.41 2.91 -8.39
C GLU A 254 -26.15 3.36 -7.68
N ILE A 255 -25.65 4.57 -7.99
CA ILE A 255 -24.52 5.15 -7.27
C ILE A 255 -24.89 5.56 -5.83
N ALA A 256 -26.14 5.94 -5.58
CA ALA A 256 -26.64 6.22 -4.23
C ALA A 256 -26.56 4.99 -3.31
N LYS A 257 -26.82 3.79 -3.82
CA LYS A 257 -26.66 2.53 -3.06
C LYS A 257 -25.21 2.24 -2.69
N LEU A 258 -24.25 2.79 -3.44
CA LEU A 258 -22.82 2.68 -3.16
C LEU A 258 -22.29 3.83 -2.28
N GLY A 259 -23.17 4.71 -1.81
CA GLY A 259 -22.82 5.80 -0.89
C GLY A 259 -22.47 7.14 -1.55
N PHE A 260 -22.78 7.33 -2.83
CA PHE A 260 -22.53 8.59 -3.54
C PHE A 260 -23.82 9.40 -3.70
N SER A 261 -23.81 10.67 -3.31
CA SER A 261 -24.99 11.54 -3.43
C SER A 261 -25.23 12.05 -4.84
N ASP A 262 -24.21 12.14 -5.69
CA ASP A 262 -24.27 12.65 -7.06
C ASP A 262 -22.96 12.35 -7.82
N ALA A 263 -22.88 12.79 -9.07
CA ALA A 263 -21.70 12.64 -9.92
C ALA A 263 -20.45 13.37 -9.40
N GLU A 264 -20.60 14.49 -8.70
CA GLU A 264 -19.49 15.24 -8.09
C GLU A 264 -18.84 14.41 -6.98
N HIS A 265 -19.66 13.88 -6.06
CA HIS A 265 -19.20 13.03 -4.98
C HIS A 265 -18.65 11.69 -5.46
N PHE A 266 -19.07 11.23 -6.65
CA PHE A 266 -18.53 10.03 -7.29
C PHE A 266 -17.15 10.28 -7.92
N ILE A 267 -17.01 11.35 -8.71
CA ILE A 267 -15.76 11.64 -9.44
C ILE A 267 -14.69 12.19 -8.50
N ASN A 268 -15.08 13.13 -7.61
CA ASN A 268 -14.19 13.79 -6.65
C ASN A 268 -14.30 13.17 -5.25
N TRP A 269 -14.59 11.87 -5.17
CA TRP A 269 -14.86 11.15 -3.92
C TRP A 269 -13.82 11.33 -2.80
N ARG A 270 -12.55 11.57 -3.13
CA ARG A 270 -11.49 11.71 -2.10
C ARG A 270 -11.66 12.92 -1.21
N ILE A 271 -12.30 13.99 -1.69
CA ILE A 271 -12.32 15.27 -0.98
C ILE A 271 -13.48 15.41 0.02
N TYR A 272 -14.38 14.43 0.08
CA TYR A 272 -15.55 14.43 0.96
C TYR A 272 -15.41 13.39 2.07
N ASN A 273 -15.80 13.75 3.30
CA ASN A 273 -15.80 12.82 4.43
C ASN A 273 -16.82 11.69 4.24
N ALA A 274 -17.88 11.90 3.45
CA ALA A 274 -18.89 10.90 3.15
C ALA A 274 -18.40 9.80 2.19
N THR A 275 -17.47 10.09 1.28
CA THR A 275 -17.05 9.14 0.22
C THR A 275 -15.57 8.74 0.26
N GLY A 276 -14.68 9.57 0.80
CA GLY A 276 -13.26 9.26 1.05
C GLY A 276 -12.92 9.01 2.52
N GLY A 277 -11.63 8.85 2.84
CA GLY A 277 -11.16 8.68 4.22
C GLY A 277 -10.05 9.65 4.65
N GLY A 278 -9.78 10.69 3.85
CA GLY A 278 -8.73 11.69 4.14
C GLY A 278 -7.32 11.13 4.04
N LEU A 279 -6.32 11.97 4.35
CA LEU A 279 -4.91 11.65 4.09
C LEU A 279 -4.38 10.42 4.85
N MET A 280 -4.95 10.06 6.00
CA MET A 280 -4.58 8.81 6.69
C MET A 280 -5.10 7.58 5.95
N ALA A 281 -6.37 7.54 5.54
CA ALA A 281 -6.91 6.36 4.86
C ALA A 281 -6.32 6.21 3.45
N GLU A 282 -6.23 7.32 2.71
CA GLU A 282 -5.81 7.30 1.30
C GLU A 282 -4.31 7.03 1.14
N LEU A 283 -3.49 7.57 2.04
CA LEU A 283 -2.02 7.54 1.96
C LEU A 283 -1.37 6.95 3.19
N GLY A 284 -1.74 7.42 4.38
CA GLY A 284 -1.11 7.01 5.63
C GLY A 284 -1.19 5.51 5.88
N SER A 285 -2.26 4.84 5.44
CA SER A 285 -2.42 3.38 5.50
C SER A 285 -1.22 2.64 4.91
N HIS A 286 -0.68 3.09 3.77
CA HIS A 286 0.53 2.51 3.19
C HIS A 286 1.77 2.63 4.08
N GLN A 287 1.94 3.77 4.75
CA GLN A 287 3.07 4.01 5.66
C GLN A 287 2.90 3.27 6.99
N MET A 288 1.67 3.14 7.48
CA MET A 288 1.38 2.37 8.69
C MET A 288 1.60 0.88 8.47
N ASP A 289 1.18 0.36 7.31
CA ASP A 289 1.48 -1.00 6.88
C ASP A 289 3.00 -1.25 6.79
N ALA A 290 3.75 -0.32 6.15
CA ALA A 290 5.20 -0.39 6.08
C ALA A 290 5.87 -0.40 7.48
N ALA A 291 5.42 0.47 8.38
CA ALA A 291 5.92 0.50 9.75
C ALA A 291 5.61 -0.81 10.50
N SER A 292 4.40 -1.34 10.32
CA SER A 292 3.97 -2.62 10.89
C SER A 292 4.87 -3.78 10.44
N ILE A 293 5.28 -3.81 9.15
CA ILE A 293 6.25 -4.79 8.64
C ILE A 293 7.56 -4.76 9.44
N PHE A 294 8.14 -3.57 9.65
CA PHE A 294 9.42 -3.42 10.37
C PHE A 294 9.33 -3.68 11.88
N LEU A 295 8.16 -3.44 12.48
CA LEU A 295 7.92 -3.65 13.91
C LEU A 295 7.43 -5.08 14.22
N GLY A 296 7.38 -5.98 13.24
CA GLY A 296 6.99 -7.37 13.46
C GLY A 296 5.48 -7.57 13.62
N LYS A 297 4.66 -6.67 13.05
CA LYS A 297 3.19 -6.71 13.03
C LYS A 297 2.53 -6.64 14.40
N VAL A 298 3.16 -5.95 15.36
CA VAL A 298 2.56 -5.64 16.66
C VAL A 298 1.50 -4.54 16.52
N HIS A 299 0.46 -4.59 17.37
CA HIS A 299 -0.57 -3.55 17.40
C HIS A 299 -0.05 -2.29 18.11
N PRO A 300 -0.44 -1.07 17.68
CA PRO A 300 -0.08 0.15 18.37
C PRO A 300 -0.77 0.26 19.74
N LEU A 301 -0.16 1.04 20.63
CA LEU A 301 -0.63 1.34 21.98
C LEU A 301 -1.51 2.59 21.99
N ALA A 302 -1.10 3.65 21.30
CA ALA A 302 -1.87 4.90 21.23
C ALA A 302 -1.56 5.73 19.99
N VAL A 303 -2.44 6.69 19.69
CA VAL A 303 -2.27 7.68 18.63
C VAL A 303 -2.72 9.07 19.06
N GLN A 304 -2.00 10.10 18.61
CA GLN A 304 -2.40 11.49 18.70
C GLN A 304 -1.91 12.28 17.48
N GLY A 305 -2.53 13.41 17.18
CA GLY A 305 -2.09 14.22 16.05
C GLY A 305 -2.89 15.47 15.78
N TYR A 306 -2.47 16.17 14.74
CA TYR A 306 -3.12 17.34 14.18
C TYR A 306 -3.55 17.04 12.74
N GLY A 307 -4.80 17.38 12.42
CA GLY A 307 -5.32 17.45 11.06
C GLY A 307 -6.08 18.76 10.88
N GLY A 308 -5.92 19.38 9.71
CA GLY A 308 -6.66 20.60 9.39
C GLY A 308 -6.59 21.00 7.93
N LYS A 309 -7.39 22.01 7.59
CA LYS A 309 -7.35 22.75 6.33
C LYS A 309 -6.48 23.98 6.51
N ASN A 310 -5.21 23.84 6.16
CA ASN A 310 -4.17 24.86 6.34
C ASN A 310 -3.84 25.62 5.05
N PHE A 311 -4.28 25.12 3.90
CA PHE A 311 -3.97 25.70 2.60
C PHE A 311 -5.22 25.94 1.76
N TYR A 312 -6.06 24.91 1.60
CA TYR A 312 -7.30 25.00 0.84
C TYR A 312 -8.43 25.62 1.67
N GLY A 313 -9.19 26.53 1.05
CA GLY A 313 -10.24 27.28 1.73
C GLY A 313 -9.72 28.38 2.66
N VAL A 314 -8.43 28.72 2.61
CA VAL A 314 -7.80 29.73 3.47
C VAL A 314 -7.51 31.00 2.66
N LYS A 315 -8.31 32.04 2.88
CA LYS A 315 -8.17 33.32 2.18
C LYS A 315 -6.79 33.93 2.41
N GLY A 316 -6.09 34.26 1.32
CA GLY A 316 -4.76 34.88 1.36
C GLY A 316 -3.59 33.90 1.42
N VAL A 317 -3.86 32.60 1.52
CA VAL A 317 -2.83 31.55 1.47
C VAL A 317 -2.86 30.89 0.09
N GLY A 318 -1.72 30.85 -0.60
CA GLY A 318 -1.64 30.31 -1.95
C GLY A 318 -2.38 31.15 -3.00
N PRO A 319 -2.53 30.62 -4.22
CA PRO A 319 -3.20 31.31 -5.31
C PRO A 319 -4.72 31.36 -5.10
N LYS A 320 -5.37 32.34 -5.74
CA LYS A 320 -6.79 32.67 -5.51
C LYS A 320 -7.74 31.50 -5.78
N ASP A 321 -7.39 30.61 -6.70
CA ASP A 321 -8.18 29.40 -7.02
C ASP A 321 -8.23 28.39 -5.86
N LYS A 322 -7.49 28.61 -4.77
CA LYS A 322 -7.49 27.77 -3.57
C LYS A 322 -8.22 28.40 -2.39
N TRP A 323 -8.58 29.68 -2.46
CA TRP A 323 -9.16 30.41 -1.32
C TRP A 323 -10.59 30.00 -1.04
N GLU A 324 -11.30 29.57 -2.07
CA GLU A 324 -12.64 28.98 -1.99
C GLU A 324 -12.50 27.52 -2.42
N ASP A 325 -12.71 26.60 -1.48
CA ASP A 325 -12.56 25.17 -1.72
C ASP A 325 -13.58 24.39 -0.88
N GLY A 326 -14.33 23.51 -1.55
CA GLY A 326 -15.42 22.75 -0.94
C GLY A 326 -14.99 21.47 -0.21
N ARG A 327 -13.69 21.16 -0.14
CA ARG A 327 -13.24 19.91 0.50
C ARG A 327 -13.55 19.88 1.99
N GLU A 328 -13.90 18.69 2.46
CA GLU A 328 -14.25 18.42 3.84
C GLU A 328 -13.11 17.74 4.61
N ILE A 329 -12.16 17.17 3.89
CA ILE A 329 -10.99 16.49 4.45
C ILE A 329 -9.88 17.47 4.82
N ASP A 330 -8.97 17.00 5.68
CA ASP A 330 -7.73 17.71 6.01
C ASP A 330 -6.76 17.71 4.83
N ASP A 331 -6.02 18.81 4.67
CA ASP A 331 -4.99 18.97 3.63
C ASP A 331 -3.55 18.88 4.17
N HIS A 332 -3.40 18.98 5.49
CA HIS A 332 -2.17 18.80 6.24
C HIS A 332 -2.46 17.97 7.50
N ILE A 333 -1.74 16.87 7.66
CA ILE A 333 -1.84 16.00 8.83
C ILE A 333 -0.46 15.66 9.39
N TYR A 334 -0.40 15.52 10.71
CA TYR A 334 0.78 15.11 11.48
C TYR A 334 0.32 14.22 12.62
N VAL A 335 0.73 12.96 12.63
CA VAL A 335 0.32 11.97 13.64
C VAL A 335 1.54 11.31 14.27
N THR A 336 1.41 10.96 15.54
CA THR A 336 2.38 10.18 16.31
C THR A 336 1.66 8.97 16.88
N LEU A 337 2.20 7.79 16.60
CA LEU A 337 1.74 6.52 17.13
C LEU A 337 2.82 5.95 18.06
N GLU A 338 2.35 5.30 19.11
CA GLU A 338 3.17 4.55 20.07
C GLU A 338 2.99 3.07 19.76
N PHE A 339 4.09 2.32 19.63
CA PHE A 339 4.10 0.87 19.44
C PHE A 339 4.92 0.21 20.55
N PRO A 340 4.57 -1.03 20.94
CA PRO A 340 5.39 -1.78 21.88
C PRO A 340 6.73 -2.15 21.22
N GLY A 341 7.83 -1.95 21.93
CA GLY A 341 9.12 -2.50 21.57
C GLY A 341 9.23 -3.99 21.92
N PRO A 342 10.34 -4.66 21.55
CA PRO A 342 10.53 -6.10 21.75
C PRO A 342 10.42 -6.56 23.22
N HIS A 343 10.68 -5.68 24.18
CA HIS A 343 10.69 -5.94 25.61
C HIS A 343 9.52 -5.28 26.36
N TYR A 344 8.50 -4.77 25.65
CA TYR A 344 7.39 -4.03 26.25
C TYR A 344 6.60 -4.81 27.31
N GLU A 345 6.54 -6.15 27.20
CA GLU A 345 5.90 -6.97 28.24
C GLU A 345 6.69 -7.04 29.54
N GLU A 346 8.01 -6.87 29.47
CA GLU A 346 8.92 -6.89 30.63
C GLU A 346 9.07 -5.48 31.22
N ASP A 347 9.17 -4.46 30.36
CA ASP A 347 9.28 -3.06 30.74
C ASP A 347 8.42 -2.19 29.82
N LYS A 348 7.35 -1.61 30.38
CA LYS A 348 6.40 -0.74 29.65
C LYS A 348 7.03 0.57 29.15
N ASN A 349 8.28 0.86 29.49
CA ASN A 349 9.05 1.96 28.90
C ASN A 349 9.65 1.62 27.53
N ASP A 350 9.66 0.34 27.12
CA ASP A 350 10.14 -0.05 25.79
C ASP A 350 9.09 0.29 24.72
N ILE A 351 9.10 1.55 24.27
CA ILE A 351 8.17 2.09 23.28
C ILE A 351 8.95 2.51 22.02
N CYS A 352 8.43 2.11 20.86
CA CYS A 352 8.84 2.64 19.57
C CYS A 352 7.85 3.71 19.09
N ILE A 353 8.37 4.87 18.68
CA ILE A 353 7.54 5.95 18.15
C ILE A 353 7.47 5.87 16.63
N VAL A 354 6.28 6.02 16.06
CA VAL A 354 6.08 6.17 14.62
C VAL A 354 5.45 7.53 14.36
N THR A 355 6.09 8.38 13.56
CA THR A 355 5.48 9.63 13.10
C THR A 355 5.09 9.51 11.64
N TYR A 356 3.94 10.08 11.29
CA TYR A 356 3.52 10.22 9.90
C TYR A 356 3.06 11.64 9.60
N SER A 357 3.48 12.16 8.47
CA SER A 357 3.02 13.45 7.97
C SER A 357 2.69 13.42 6.48
N SER A 358 1.64 14.16 6.12
CA SER A 358 1.22 14.37 4.75
C SER A 358 0.71 15.78 4.60
N ILE A 359 1.34 16.54 3.71
CA ILE A 359 1.03 17.94 3.43
C ILE A 359 0.84 18.16 1.95
N SER A 360 0.05 19.18 1.61
CA SER A 360 -0.30 19.51 0.22
C SER A 360 0.49 20.68 -0.38
N THR A 361 1.43 21.26 0.38
CA THR A 361 2.14 22.49 0.01
C THR A 361 3.63 22.31 -0.33
N ASN A 362 4.21 21.13 -0.08
CA ASN A 362 5.60 20.86 -0.37
C ASN A 362 5.78 19.38 -0.74
N ARG A 363 6.77 19.05 -1.56
CA ARG A 363 7.09 17.68 -1.99
C ARG A 363 8.54 17.29 -1.74
N PHE A 364 9.30 18.14 -1.06
CA PHE A 364 10.63 17.76 -0.60
C PHE A 364 10.52 16.58 0.36
N GLU A 365 11.40 15.59 0.21
CA GLU A 365 11.24 14.25 0.79
C GLU A 365 9.89 13.63 0.35
N PRO A 366 9.85 12.95 -0.82
CA PRO A 366 8.63 12.30 -1.29
C PRO A 366 8.24 11.15 -0.33
N TYR A 367 7.35 10.26 -0.76
CA TYR A 367 6.89 9.20 0.12
C TYR A 367 7.98 8.16 0.45
N GLY A 368 7.93 7.64 1.68
CA GLY A 368 8.85 6.64 2.19
C GLY A 368 8.92 6.62 3.71
N GLU A 369 9.83 5.78 4.23
CA GLU A 369 10.01 5.51 5.65
C GLU A 369 11.50 5.61 6.01
N SER A 370 11.80 6.25 7.14
CA SER A 370 13.13 6.26 7.76
C SER A 370 13.04 5.49 9.07
N VAL A 371 13.71 4.34 9.13
CA VAL A 371 13.71 3.42 10.26
C VAL A 371 15.00 3.63 11.05
N TYR A 372 14.87 4.07 12.29
CA TYR A 372 15.98 4.41 13.17
C TYR A 372 16.08 3.36 14.29
N GLY A 373 17.16 2.59 14.26
CA GLY A 373 17.51 1.67 15.33
C GLY A 373 18.80 2.06 16.04
N SER A 374 19.07 1.42 17.19
CA SER A 374 20.22 1.71 18.05
C SER A 374 21.60 1.47 17.41
N ARG A 375 21.65 0.80 16.26
CA ARG A 375 22.90 0.44 15.53
C ARG A 375 22.89 0.83 14.06
N GLY A 376 21.82 1.44 13.56
CA GLY A 376 21.77 1.89 12.18
C GLY A 376 20.45 2.52 11.78
N THR A 377 20.49 3.18 10.63
CA THR A 377 19.34 3.80 9.99
C THR A 377 19.13 3.20 8.60
N LEU A 378 17.89 2.82 8.32
CA LEU A 378 17.45 2.39 7.00
C LEU A 378 16.49 3.42 6.41
N LEU A 379 16.77 3.89 5.20
CA LEU A 379 15.91 4.82 4.48
C LEU A 379 15.28 4.11 3.28
N MET A 380 13.96 4.02 3.28
CA MET A 380 13.15 3.55 2.17
C MET A 380 12.64 4.76 1.40
N LYS A 381 13.03 4.91 0.14
CA LYS A 381 12.62 6.03 -0.73
C LYS A 381 11.79 5.52 -1.89
N THR A 382 10.57 6.06 -2.02
CA THR A 382 9.68 5.90 -3.18
C THR A 382 9.44 4.47 -3.64
N GLU A 383 9.44 3.50 -2.72
CA GLU A 383 9.33 2.05 -3.00
C GLU A 383 10.39 1.48 -3.97
N LYS A 384 11.44 2.25 -4.28
CA LYS A 384 12.43 1.93 -5.32
C LYS A 384 13.86 1.89 -4.82
N ASP A 385 14.17 2.69 -3.82
CA ASP A 385 15.52 2.82 -3.27
C ASP A 385 15.51 2.48 -1.78
N ALA A 386 16.51 1.72 -1.34
CA ALA A 386 16.81 1.51 0.07
C ALA A 386 18.27 1.91 0.35
N LEU A 387 18.50 2.63 1.44
CA LEU A 387 19.81 3.11 1.85
C LEU A 387 20.05 2.70 3.30
N LEU A 388 21.22 2.12 3.56
CA LEU A 388 21.60 1.65 4.88
C LEU A 388 22.82 2.41 5.42
N TYR A 389 22.66 2.99 6.60
CA TYR A 389 23.73 3.66 7.34
C TYR A 389 23.92 2.95 8.68
N LYS A 390 25.10 2.37 8.88
CA LYS A 390 25.43 1.68 10.14
C LYS A 390 26.04 2.69 11.12
N GLU A 391 25.69 2.56 12.40
CA GLU A 391 26.34 3.33 13.46
C GLU A 391 27.79 2.89 13.64
N ALA A 392 28.62 3.80 14.16
CA ALA A 392 29.99 3.47 14.51
C ALA A 392 30.02 2.52 15.71
N SER A 393 31.00 1.61 15.72
CA SER A 393 31.28 0.73 16.85
C SER A 393 32.75 0.86 17.27
N PRO A 394 33.14 0.37 18.45
CA PRO A 394 34.55 0.33 18.83
C PRO A 394 35.45 -0.46 17.87
N LEU A 395 34.88 -1.33 17.03
CA LEU A 395 35.60 -2.21 16.10
C LEU A 395 35.44 -1.81 14.63
N SER A 396 34.58 -0.84 14.32
CA SER A 396 34.29 -0.40 12.96
C SER A 396 33.85 1.05 12.96
N GLY A 397 34.32 1.84 12.01
CA GLY A 397 33.70 3.15 11.80
C GLY A 397 32.22 3.02 11.35
N GLY A 398 31.43 4.07 11.53
CA GLY A 398 30.06 4.21 11.00
C GLY A 398 29.60 5.68 10.90
N GLY A 399 28.36 5.89 10.46
CA GLY A 399 27.76 7.19 10.17
C GLY A 399 27.59 7.48 8.66
N PRO A 400 26.80 8.51 8.29
CA PRO A 400 26.52 8.87 6.89
C PRO A 400 27.77 9.27 6.09
N ASP A 401 28.83 9.71 6.77
CA ASP A 401 30.08 10.21 6.16
C ASP A 401 31.16 9.14 5.93
N GLN A 402 30.88 7.84 6.16
CA GLN A 402 31.92 6.82 6.13
C GLN A 402 31.97 5.99 4.84
N ARG A 403 32.87 6.40 3.93
CA ARG A 403 34.22 5.80 3.74
C ARG A 403 35.14 6.82 3.04
N LEU A 404 35.71 7.74 3.82
CA LEU A 404 36.92 8.49 3.46
C LEU A 404 37.93 8.36 4.60
N TRP A 405 38.55 7.19 4.72
CA TRP A 405 39.81 7.09 5.45
C TRP A 405 40.92 7.35 4.44
N VAL A 406 41.46 8.57 4.42
CA VAL A 406 42.84 8.77 3.98
C VAL A 406 43.68 8.02 4.99
N VAL A 407 44.29 6.91 4.57
CA VAL A 407 45.38 6.29 5.33
C VAL A 407 46.51 7.32 5.27
N ASP A 408 46.67 8.09 6.34
CA ASP A 408 47.84 8.95 6.52
C ASP A 408 49.02 8.03 6.82
N ASN A 409 49.58 7.42 5.77
CA ASN A 409 50.90 6.82 5.82
C ASN A 409 51.88 7.99 5.93
N SER A 410 52.10 8.41 7.17
CA SER A 410 53.21 9.22 7.61
C SER A 410 54.53 8.45 7.45
N THR A 411 54.91 8.14 6.21
CA THR A 411 56.29 7.93 5.76
C THR A 411 56.29 7.67 4.25
N ALA A 412 56.77 8.65 3.50
CA ALA A 412 57.05 8.64 2.05
C ALA A 412 55.86 8.74 1.07
N GLY A 413 55.47 9.98 0.77
CA GLY A 413 55.20 10.39 -0.63
C GLY A 413 53.76 10.45 -1.10
N GLY A 414 53.07 11.56 -0.79
CA GLY A 414 51.95 12.13 -1.57
C GLY A 414 50.59 11.46 -1.41
N PRO A 415 49.47 12.21 -1.52
CA PRO A 415 48.12 11.65 -1.47
C PRO A 415 47.87 10.82 -2.75
N ALA A 416 47.96 9.50 -2.63
CA ALA A 416 47.45 8.58 -3.63
C ALA A 416 45.97 8.31 -3.35
N LEU A 417 45.10 8.83 -4.21
CA LEU A 417 43.69 8.42 -4.32
C LEU A 417 43.67 6.98 -4.87
N GLU A 418 43.59 5.98 -3.99
CA GLU A 418 43.11 4.67 -4.42
C GLU A 418 41.59 4.71 -4.53
N ALA A 419 41.13 5.05 -5.74
CA ALA A 419 39.76 4.81 -6.15
C ALA A 419 39.55 3.29 -6.17
N TYR A 420 38.88 2.76 -5.15
CA TYR A 420 38.32 1.42 -5.25
C TYR A 420 37.21 1.48 -6.31
N GLU A 421 37.48 0.97 -7.51
CA GLU A 421 36.43 0.55 -8.43
C GLU A 421 35.62 -0.55 -7.73
N THR A 422 34.57 -0.18 -7.01
CA THR A 422 33.61 -1.14 -6.44
C THR A 422 32.32 -1.15 -7.24
N THR A 423 32.40 -1.53 -8.49
CA THR A 423 31.39 -2.44 -9.05
C THR A 423 31.97 -3.84 -8.93
N THR A 424 31.90 -4.40 -7.72
CA THR A 424 32.22 -5.83 -7.57
C THR A 424 31.35 -6.62 -8.55
N PRO A 425 31.84 -7.69 -9.19
CA PRO A 425 31.06 -8.52 -10.10
C PRO A 425 29.71 -8.98 -9.50
N ALA A 426 29.63 -9.07 -8.16
CA ALA A 426 28.41 -9.34 -7.42
C ALA A 426 27.36 -8.21 -7.50
N ALA A 427 27.77 -6.93 -7.47
CA ALA A 427 26.86 -5.79 -7.63
C ALA A 427 26.37 -5.64 -9.08
N ALA A 428 27.21 -5.98 -10.05
CA ALA A 428 26.83 -6.05 -11.47
C ALA A 428 25.85 -7.21 -11.72
N ALA A 429 26.10 -8.40 -11.16
CA ALA A 429 25.19 -9.55 -11.23
C ALA A 429 23.84 -9.29 -10.54
N ALA A 430 23.84 -8.53 -9.44
CA ALA A 430 22.62 -8.14 -8.74
C ALA A 430 21.73 -7.20 -9.59
N ARG A 431 22.32 -6.24 -10.32
CA ARG A 431 21.59 -5.38 -11.27
C ARG A 431 21.10 -6.13 -12.50
N GLN A 432 21.90 -7.08 -13.00
CA GLN A 432 21.56 -7.84 -14.20
C GLN A 432 20.41 -8.84 -13.97
N ALA A 433 20.22 -9.28 -12.72
CA ALA A 433 19.19 -10.26 -12.34
C ALA A 433 17.81 -9.64 -12.00
N THR A 434 17.73 -8.35 -11.64
CA THR A 434 16.46 -7.68 -11.29
C THR A 434 15.70 -7.11 -12.48
N GLY A 435 16.31 -7.08 -13.67
CA GLY A 435 15.88 -6.19 -14.74
C GLY A 435 15.97 -4.72 -14.32
N ASP A 436 15.78 -3.81 -15.26
CA ASP A 436 15.89 -2.37 -15.02
C ASP A 436 14.73 -1.78 -14.18
N LYS A 437 13.73 -2.59 -13.77
CA LYS A 437 12.57 -2.15 -13.00
C LYS A 437 12.41 -2.98 -11.72
N VAL A 438 12.68 -2.36 -10.57
CA VAL A 438 12.36 -2.92 -9.24
C VAL A 438 10.85 -3.15 -9.13
N SER A 439 10.43 -4.38 -8.80
CA SER A 439 9.01 -4.68 -8.59
C SER A 439 8.46 -3.90 -7.39
N ARG A 440 7.30 -3.28 -7.59
CA ARG A 440 6.52 -2.59 -6.53
C ARG A 440 5.60 -3.53 -5.75
N GLY A 441 5.54 -4.81 -6.12
CA GLY A 441 4.78 -5.86 -5.43
C GLY A 441 3.38 -6.13 -5.99
N TYR A 442 2.83 -5.29 -6.86
CA TYR A 442 1.49 -5.50 -7.43
C TYR A 442 1.35 -6.82 -8.19
N ARG A 443 2.36 -7.15 -9.01
CA ARG A 443 2.37 -8.39 -9.77
C ARG A 443 2.43 -9.59 -8.82
N GLU A 444 3.37 -9.59 -7.88
CA GLU A 444 3.59 -10.68 -6.94
C GLU A 444 2.40 -10.87 -5.98
N GLU A 445 1.70 -9.80 -5.62
CA GLU A 445 0.45 -9.84 -4.87
C GLU A 445 -0.63 -10.62 -5.63
N MET A 446 -0.85 -10.27 -6.90
CA MET A 446 -1.81 -10.97 -7.75
C MET A 446 -1.38 -12.42 -8.04
N GLU A 447 -0.08 -12.68 -8.23
CA GLU A 447 0.45 -14.05 -8.40
C GLU A 447 0.13 -14.90 -7.16
N HIS A 448 0.39 -14.35 -5.97
CA HIS A 448 0.11 -15.03 -4.71
C HIS A 448 -1.40 -15.21 -4.46
N PHE A 449 -2.22 -14.21 -4.78
CA PHE A 449 -3.67 -14.33 -4.68
C PHE A 449 -4.20 -15.46 -5.58
N SER A 450 -3.75 -15.52 -6.84
CA SER A 450 -4.10 -16.62 -7.74
C SER A 450 -3.61 -17.98 -7.25
N TYR A 451 -2.40 -18.04 -6.70
CA TYR A 451 -1.86 -19.24 -6.06
C TYR A 451 -2.77 -19.71 -4.92
N ALA A 452 -3.17 -18.80 -4.03
CA ALA A 452 -4.00 -19.14 -2.89
C ALA A 452 -5.41 -19.59 -3.31
N VAL A 453 -6.00 -18.98 -4.35
CA VAL A 453 -7.26 -19.43 -4.94
C VAL A 453 -7.16 -20.88 -5.43
N ARG A 454 -6.07 -21.24 -6.10
CA ARG A 454 -5.89 -22.58 -6.67
C ARG A 454 -5.58 -23.66 -5.62
N ASN A 455 -4.76 -23.34 -4.62
CA ASN A 455 -4.27 -24.33 -3.67
C ASN A 455 -5.14 -24.44 -2.42
N PHE A 456 -5.82 -23.35 -2.04
CA PHE A 456 -6.56 -23.28 -0.79
C PHE A 456 -8.02 -22.83 -0.96
N GLY A 457 -8.42 -22.39 -2.16
CA GLY A 457 -9.80 -21.93 -2.45
C GLY A 457 -10.92 -22.82 -1.92
N PRO A 458 -10.86 -24.16 -2.08
CA PRO A 458 -11.88 -25.06 -1.55
C PRO A 458 -11.97 -25.12 -0.02
N ASN A 459 -10.91 -24.75 0.71
CA ASN A 459 -10.85 -24.84 2.17
C ASN A 459 -9.85 -23.81 2.75
N TYR A 460 -10.12 -22.52 2.55
CA TYR A 460 -9.21 -21.46 3.02
C TYR A 460 -9.39 -21.15 4.51
N TYR A 461 -10.50 -21.60 5.10
CA TYR A 461 -10.82 -21.41 6.52
C TYR A 461 -11.05 -22.76 7.24
N PRO A 462 -10.03 -23.64 7.37
CA PRO A 462 -10.20 -25.02 7.88
C PRO A 462 -10.84 -25.11 9.28
N ASP A 463 -10.73 -24.05 10.10
CA ASP A 463 -11.36 -23.94 11.42
C ASP A 463 -12.04 -22.57 11.61
N GLY A 464 -12.59 -22.00 10.53
CA GLY A 464 -13.16 -20.65 10.54
C GLY A 464 -12.12 -19.52 10.63
N LYS A 465 -10.83 -19.85 10.52
CA LYS A 465 -9.69 -18.90 10.52
C LYS A 465 -8.90 -19.02 9.23
N GLU A 466 -8.36 -17.90 8.78
CA GLU A 466 -7.50 -17.82 7.60
C GLU A 466 -6.27 -18.71 7.75
N ILE A 467 -5.87 -19.39 6.69
CA ILE A 467 -4.55 -20.04 6.63
C ILE A 467 -3.46 -18.99 6.83
N SER A 468 -2.44 -19.32 7.64
CA SER A 468 -1.37 -18.37 7.95
C SER A 468 -0.44 -18.16 6.74
N PRO A 469 0.23 -17.00 6.63
CA PRO A 469 1.22 -16.77 5.57
C PRO A 469 2.38 -17.77 5.56
N LYS A 470 2.70 -18.39 6.72
CA LYS A 470 3.75 -19.42 6.82
C LYS A 470 3.33 -20.74 6.18
N GLU A 471 2.03 -20.97 6.05
CA GLU A 471 1.42 -22.16 5.43
C GLU A 471 1.00 -21.89 3.98
N GLY A 472 1.38 -20.74 3.41
CA GLY A 472 1.02 -20.33 2.05
C GLY A 472 -0.27 -19.51 1.94
N GLY A 473 -0.88 -19.12 3.08
CA GLY A 473 -2.04 -18.23 3.10
C GLY A 473 -1.70 -16.79 2.72
N LEU A 474 -2.72 -15.97 2.46
CA LEU A 474 -2.58 -14.57 2.04
C LEU A 474 -1.75 -13.74 3.05
N ARG A 475 -0.74 -13.00 2.55
CA ARG A 475 0.15 -12.17 3.40
C ARG A 475 -0.56 -10.94 3.98
N CYS A 476 -1.51 -10.40 3.22
CA CYS A 476 -2.45 -9.35 3.63
C CYS A 476 -3.88 -9.86 3.42
N ASN A 477 -4.35 -10.71 4.34
CA ASN A 477 -5.75 -11.10 4.42
C ASN A 477 -6.60 -9.99 5.08
N GLY A 478 -7.92 -10.18 5.13
CA GLY A 478 -8.82 -9.21 5.75
C GLY A 478 -8.48 -8.82 7.20
N VAL A 479 -7.99 -9.76 8.03
CA VAL A 479 -7.62 -9.46 9.43
C VAL A 479 -6.39 -8.57 9.50
N VAL A 480 -5.36 -8.87 8.70
CA VAL A 480 -4.15 -8.04 8.62
C VAL A 480 -4.49 -6.63 8.15
N ALA A 481 -5.27 -6.51 7.08
CA ALA A 481 -5.66 -5.22 6.52
C ALA A 481 -6.60 -4.41 7.44
N MET A 482 -7.43 -5.10 8.23
CA MET A 482 -8.26 -4.44 9.24
C MET A 482 -7.40 -3.79 10.31
N ALA A 483 -6.27 -4.39 10.72
CA ALA A 483 -5.36 -3.75 11.67
C ALA A 483 -4.82 -2.41 11.12
N ASP A 484 -4.46 -2.35 9.84
CA ASP A 484 -4.05 -1.09 9.19
C ASP A 484 -5.19 -0.06 9.14
N ALA A 485 -6.42 -0.53 8.89
CA ALA A 485 -7.60 0.32 8.95
C ALA A 485 -7.84 0.88 10.36
N VAL A 486 -7.68 0.06 11.41
CA VAL A 486 -7.79 0.51 12.81
C VAL A 486 -6.80 1.63 13.07
N MET A 487 -5.54 1.51 12.64
CA MET A 487 -4.54 2.57 12.78
C MET A 487 -4.95 3.85 12.05
N ALA A 488 -5.27 3.75 10.77
CA ALA A 488 -5.55 4.90 9.92
C ALA A 488 -6.82 5.65 10.33
N LEU A 489 -7.91 4.93 10.60
CA LEU A 489 -9.21 5.53 10.91
C LEU A 489 -9.26 6.03 12.36
N THR A 490 -8.60 5.35 13.31
CA THR A 490 -8.46 5.89 14.69
C THR A 490 -7.61 7.15 14.71
N ALA A 491 -6.56 7.25 13.88
CA ALA A 491 -5.78 8.48 13.76
C ALA A 491 -6.65 9.66 13.27
N ASN A 492 -7.55 9.43 12.31
CA ASN A 492 -8.53 10.45 11.90
C ASN A 492 -9.43 10.90 13.08
N LEU A 493 -9.89 9.96 13.91
CA LEU A 493 -10.68 10.27 15.11
C LEU A 493 -9.86 11.07 16.13
N ALA A 494 -8.60 10.71 16.36
CA ALA A 494 -7.69 11.43 17.26
C ALA A 494 -7.51 12.90 16.82
N MET A 495 -7.27 13.12 15.53
CA MET A 495 -7.15 14.46 14.96
C MET A 495 -8.47 15.25 15.06
N LYS A 496 -9.59 14.62 14.71
CA LYS A 496 -10.93 15.23 14.77
C LYS A 496 -11.32 15.67 16.18
N HIS A 497 -11.06 14.82 17.17
CA HIS A 497 -11.39 15.07 18.57
C HIS A 497 -10.28 15.76 19.35
N LYS A 498 -9.11 15.98 18.73
CA LYS A 498 -7.93 16.63 19.33
C LYS A 498 -7.51 15.99 20.66
N THR A 499 -7.52 14.66 20.69
CA THR A 499 -7.21 13.88 21.89
C THR A 499 -6.27 12.72 21.57
N ARG A 500 -5.49 12.29 22.56
CA ARG A 500 -4.76 11.01 22.49
C ARG A 500 -5.77 9.88 22.69
N ILE A 501 -5.71 8.88 21.82
CA ILE A 501 -6.57 7.70 21.87
C ILE A 501 -5.69 6.49 22.12
N GLU A 502 -6.01 5.72 23.15
CA GLU A 502 -5.42 4.41 23.38
C GLU A 502 -6.16 3.37 22.54
N PHE A 503 -5.40 2.52 21.87
CA PHE A 503 -5.96 1.43 21.10
C PHE A 503 -6.45 0.33 22.02
N ARG A 504 -7.52 -0.34 21.59
CA ARG A 504 -8.13 -1.46 22.30
C ARG A 504 -7.94 -2.74 21.50
N ASP A 505 -7.54 -3.82 22.16
CA ASP A 505 -7.34 -5.13 21.51
C ASP A 505 -8.63 -5.61 20.80
N GLU A 506 -9.80 -5.30 21.37
CA GLU A 506 -11.09 -5.66 20.80
C GLU A 506 -11.36 -5.02 19.42
N TRP A 507 -10.72 -3.90 19.10
CA TRP A 507 -10.84 -3.28 17.78
C TRP A 507 -10.14 -4.10 16.69
N PHE A 508 -9.10 -4.85 17.06
CA PHE A 508 -8.33 -5.71 16.15
C PHE A 508 -8.90 -7.14 16.05
N ASP A 509 -9.83 -7.51 16.92
CA ASP A 509 -10.51 -8.80 16.87
C ASP A 509 -11.72 -8.73 15.91
N PRO A 510 -11.72 -9.48 14.78
CA PRO A 510 -12.82 -9.46 13.82
C PRO A 510 -14.14 -10.02 14.37
N GLU A 511 -14.09 -10.85 15.42
CA GLU A 511 -15.29 -11.45 16.03
C GLU A 511 -15.88 -10.58 17.15
N ASN A 512 -15.16 -9.56 17.60
CA ASN A 512 -15.63 -8.64 18.61
C ASN A 512 -16.39 -7.46 17.97
N PRO A 513 -17.57 -7.05 18.44
CA PRO A 513 -18.31 -5.94 17.84
C PRO A 513 -17.72 -4.54 18.15
N ALA A 514 -16.79 -4.41 19.09
CA ALA A 514 -16.24 -3.10 19.47
C ALA A 514 -15.48 -2.43 18.32
N THR A 515 -15.69 -1.13 18.14
CA THR A 515 -15.02 -0.35 17.07
C THR A 515 -14.65 1.05 17.55
N PRO A 516 -13.56 1.64 17.02
CA PRO A 516 -13.15 2.98 17.39
C PRO A 516 -14.18 4.05 17.00
N GLU A 517 -14.88 3.89 15.87
CA GLU A 517 -15.92 4.82 15.43
C GLU A 517 -17.14 4.89 16.37
N GLU A 518 -17.41 3.82 17.13
CA GLU A 518 -18.47 3.82 18.15
C GLU A 518 -17.98 4.22 19.54
N ASP A 519 -16.77 3.81 19.89
CA ASP A 519 -16.22 3.98 21.24
C ASP A 519 -15.67 5.39 21.49
N VAL A 520 -14.89 5.92 20.54
CA VAL A 520 -14.19 7.21 20.72
C VAL A 520 -15.14 8.38 20.92
N PRO A 521 -16.25 8.54 20.15
CA PRO A 521 -17.17 9.65 20.38
C PRO A 521 -17.80 9.63 21.79
N LYS A 522 -18.07 8.43 22.33
CA LYS A 522 -18.60 8.26 23.70
C LYS A 522 -17.58 8.68 24.75
N MET A 523 -16.30 8.33 24.54
CA MET A 523 -15.20 8.74 25.41
C MET A 523 -14.99 10.26 25.37
N ALA A 524 -14.95 10.86 24.18
CA ALA A 524 -14.76 12.29 24.01
C ALA A 524 -15.92 13.12 24.61
N GLY A 525 -17.17 12.63 24.51
CA GLY A 525 -18.33 13.27 25.12
C GLY A 525 -18.38 13.20 26.66
N SER A 526 -17.59 12.34 27.29
CA SER A 526 -17.47 12.25 28.76
C SER A 526 -16.43 13.21 29.37
N LEU A 527 -15.64 13.87 28.52
CA LEU A 527 -14.58 14.80 28.89
C LEU A 527 -14.95 16.28 28.60
N ALA A 528 -16.15 16.55 28.12
CA ALA A 528 -16.74 17.87 27.90
C ALA A 528 -17.87 18.12 28.90
#